data_AF-A0A9J6QU13-F1
#
_entry.id   AF-A0A9J6QU13-F1
#
_cell.length_a   1.000
_cell.length_b   1.000
_cell.length_c   1.000
_cell.angle_alpha   90.00
_cell.angle_beta   90.00
_cell.angle_gamma   90.00
#
_symmetry.space_group_name_H-M   'P 1'
#
loop_
_entity.id
_entity.type
_entity.pdbx_description
1 polymer ?
#
loop_
_entity_poly.entity_id
_entity_poly.type
_entity_poly.pdbx_seq_one_letter_code
_entity_poly.pdbx_strand_id
1 'polypeptide(L)'
;MKKFLRIFPVVITTCISAHRLGEPKIYFDMVMMDEASQCNSAVSLVPIIRGSNLMLVGDPQQLSPVILLDPKANQTLKAKYQVSQEYDYIENSIYKTYLACDSVSDEILLSYHYRCHRKIIDFNNKKYYNDKLKIRSQVCESQPLVYVDLADGSTEEKNTAPAEAAQILNYILQNRDKKIGVITPFVSQKEYINSVLLDNGILDVQCGTVHAFQGDEKDVILFSLAVTDQTHAKTYSWLKNNKELINVATSRAKEKLVLLSSSQNLRRLHGTDEEDDLYELVEYIRTNGASEVTPKAAATRALGIKPYSTETEAAFLTTLNHALGNILVAGSKYTIHKEVPISHVFDGSEEHNDLFYTGRFDFVVYQRVRSTKEMPVLAIELDGKEHIEEEAVRLRDQKKAELCQRYDFELIRVENSYARRYHYMKDILIEYFRKL
;
A
#
# COMPACT_ATOMS: atom_id res chain seq x y z
N MET A 1 36.44 -4.02 -7.16
CA MET A 1 35.20 -3.27 -7.45
C MET A 1 35.43 -1.96 -8.21
N LYS A 2 36.18 -0.97 -7.68
CA LYS A 2 36.40 0.33 -8.39
C LYS A 2 36.82 0.22 -9.86
N LYS A 3 37.81 -0.63 -10.20
CA LYS A 3 38.23 -0.83 -11.62
C LYS A 3 37.12 -1.44 -12.48
N PHE A 4 36.33 -2.35 -11.93
CA PHE A 4 35.21 -3.00 -12.61
C PHE A 4 34.09 -2.01 -12.92
N LEU A 5 33.70 -1.20 -11.93
CA LEU A 5 32.63 -0.20 -12.09
C LEU A 5 32.98 0.96 -13.03
N ARG A 6 34.28 1.22 -13.27
CA ARG A 6 34.69 2.18 -14.32
C ARG A 6 34.37 1.70 -15.73
N ILE A 7 34.28 0.38 -15.93
CA ILE A 7 33.95 -0.23 -17.22
C ILE A 7 32.45 -0.55 -17.27
N PHE A 8 31.89 -1.07 -16.17
CA PHE A 8 30.50 -1.47 -16.01
C PHE A 8 29.81 -0.61 -14.94
N PRO A 9 29.30 0.58 -15.31
CA PRO A 9 28.69 1.49 -14.34
C PRO A 9 27.34 1.00 -13.80
N VAL A 10 26.70 0.08 -14.52
CA VAL A 10 25.43 -0.54 -14.14
C VAL A 10 25.65 -2.03 -13.87
N VAL A 11 25.15 -2.49 -12.72
CA VAL A 11 25.24 -3.90 -12.32
C VAL A 11 23.85 -4.40 -11.97
N ILE A 12 23.40 -5.45 -12.65
CA ILE A 12 22.12 -6.11 -12.41
C ILE A 12 22.39 -7.41 -11.67
N THR A 13 21.71 -7.61 -10.54
CA THR A 13 21.86 -8.80 -9.69
C THR A 13 20.59 -9.02 -8.90
N THR A 14 20.35 -10.26 -8.44
CA THR A 14 19.33 -10.51 -7.42
C THR A 14 19.78 -9.95 -6.07
N CYS A 15 18.82 -9.62 -5.20
CA CYS A 15 19.08 -9.00 -3.89
C CYS A 15 20.13 -9.77 -3.06
N ILE A 16 19.95 -11.09 -2.94
CA ILE A 16 20.89 -11.93 -2.20
C ILE A 16 22.26 -11.94 -2.88
N SER A 17 22.32 -12.07 -4.21
CA SER A 17 23.57 -12.14 -4.96
C SER A 17 24.41 -10.86 -4.88
N ALA A 18 23.82 -9.72 -4.49
CA ALA A 18 24.54 -8.47 -4.28
C ALA A 18 25.65 -8.57 -3.21
N HIS A 19 25.61 -9.57 -2.31
CA HIS A 19 26.74 -9.82 -1.39
C HIS A 19 28.06 -10.12 -2.12
N ARG A 20 28.00 -10.63 -3.36
CA ARG A 20 29.17 -10.96 -4.20
C ARG A 20 29.87 -9.73 -4.77
N LEU A 21 29.29 -8.54 -4.62
CA LEU A 21 29.87 -7.27 -5.05
C LEU A 21 31.03 -6.78 -4.14
N GLY A 22 31.37 -7.55 -3.10
CA GLY A 22 32.49 -7.30 -2.22
C GLY A 22 32.05 -6.79 -0.84
N GLU A 23 32.94 -6.09 -0.15
CA GLU A 23 32.72 -5.60 1.22
C GLU A 23 31.47 -4.71 1.32
N PRO A 24 30.69 -4.81 2.43
CA PRO A 24 29.44 -4.08 2.68
C PRO A 24 29.65 -2.58 2.85
N LYS A 25 29.97 -1.90 1.76
CA LYS A 25 30.12 -0.45 1.67
C LYS A 25 29.47 0.08 0.39
N ILE A 26 29.33 1.39 0.35
CA ILE A 26 28.76 2.11 -0.78
C ILE A 26 29.71 2.01 -1.98
N TYR A 27 29.16 1.58 -3.11
CA TYR A 27 29.83 1.52 -4.41
C TYR A 27 29.08 2.28 -5.51
N PHE A 28 27.77 2.48 -5.34
CA PHE A 28 26.88 3.03 -6.34
C PHE A 28 26.25 4.33 -5.84
N ASP A 29 26.00 5.26 -6.75
CA ASP A 29 25.26 6.48 -6.43
C ASP A 29 23.78 6.18 -6.17
N MET A 30 23.24 5.14 -6.82
CA MET A 30 21.84 4.72 -6.69
C MET A 30 21.70 3.20 -6.73
N VAL A 31 20.82 2.67 -5.88
CA VAL A 31 20.31 1.31 -5.93
C VAL A 31 18.85 1.37 -6.35
N MET A 32 18.51 0.67 -7.42
CA MET A 32 17.13 0.48 -7.87
C MET A 32 16.69 -0.94 -7.51
N MET A 33 15.53 -1.07 -6.88
CA MET A 33 14.93 -2.35 -6.58
C MET A 33 13.59 -2.47 -7.29
N ASP A 34 13.53 -3.35 -8.28
CA ASP A 34 12.28 -3.73 -8.94
C ASP A 34 11.57 -4.81 -8.13
N GLU A 35 10.24 -4.89 -8.26
CA GLU A 35 9.37 -5.79 -7.47
C GLU A 35 9.61 -5.70 -5.95
N ALA A 36 9.89 -4.50 -5.45
CA ALA A 36 10.22 -4.24 -4.06
C ALA A 36 9.08 -4.59 -3.09
N SER A 37 7.83 -4.62 -3.56
CA SER A 37 6.68 -5.07 -2.76
C SER A 37 6.75 -6.56 -2.39
N GLN A 38 7.56 -7.34 -3.11
CA GLN A 38 7.72 -8.78 -2.93
C GLN A 38 9.01 -9.15 -2.17
N CYS A 39 9.84 -8.15 -1.87
CA CYS A 39 11.08 -8.33 -1.15
C CYS A 39 10.88 -8.10 0.35
N ASN A 40 11.31 -9.05 1.18
CA ASN A 40 11.33 -8.84 2.63
C ASN A 40 12.46 -7.89 3.05
N SER A 41 12.34 -7.32 4.23
CA SER A 41 13.28 -6.30 4.71
C SER A 41 14.72 -6.83 4.83
N ALA A 42 14.92 -8.05 5.32
CA ALA A 42 16.26 -8.61 5.56
C ALA A 42 17.07 -8.79 4.26
N VAL A 43 16.47 -9.39 3.24
CA VAL A 43 17.11 -9.62 1.94
C VAL A 43 17.35 -8.31 1.20
N SER A 44 16.45 -7.35 1.36
CA SER A 44 16.53 -6.04 0.72
C SER A 44 17.69 -5.19 1.23
N LEU A 45 18.10 -5.36 2.50
CA LEU A 45 19.23 -4.62 3.05
C LEU A 45 20.56 -4.92 2.33
N VAL A 46 20.72 -6.12 1.77
CA VAL A 46 21.97 -6.55 1.12
C VAL A 46 22.38 -5.66 -0.07
N PRO A 47 21.48 -5.33 -1.01
CA PRO A 47 21.75 -4.34 -2.05
C PRO A 47 21.64 -2.89 -1.55
N ILE A 48 20.72 -2.57 -0.62
CA ILE A 48 20.50 -1.18 -0.16
C ILE A 48 21.78 -0.54 0.39
N ILE A 49 22.56 -1.27 1.20
CA ILE A 49 23.81 -0.74 1.79
C ILE A 49 24.91 -0.42 0.76
N ARG A 50 24.70 -0.75 -0.52
CA ARG A 50 25.65 -0.52 -1.61
C ARG A 50 25.44 0.83 -2.29
N GLY A 51 24.32 1.51 -2.03
CA GLY A 51 23.93 2.75 -2.67
C GLY A 51 23.93 3.95 -1.73
N SER A 52 24.21 5.14 -2.26
CA SER A 52 23.94 6.41 -1.58
C SER A 52 22.47 6.80 -1.64
N ASN A 53 21.77 6.46 -2.72
CA ASN A 53 20.35 6.71 -2.91
C ASN A 53 19.60 5.39 -3.21
N LEU A 54 18.31 5.36 -2.91
CA LEU A 54 17.44 4.19 -3.11
C LEU A 54 16.20 4.58 -3.92
N MET A 55 15.88 3.77 -4.91
CA MET A 55 14.62 3.82 -5.64
C MET A 55 13.94 2.45 -5.52
N LEU A 56 12.71 2.45 -5.00
CA LEU A 56 11.88 1.26 -4.92
C LEU A 56 10.81 1.32 -5.99
N VAL A 57 10.72 0.28 -6.80
CA VAL A 57 9.68 0.09 -7.81
C VAL A 57 8.91 -1.17 -7.40
N GLY A 58 7.59 -1.06 -7.34
CA GLY A 58 6.74 -2.17 -6.93
C GLY A 58 5.31 -1.72 -6.73
N ASP A 59 4.46 -2.68 -6.42
CA ASP A 59 3.04 -2.43 -6.19
C ASP A 59 2.61 -3.05 -4.86
N PRO A 60 2.33 -2.24 -3.82
CA PRO A 60 1.90 -2.74 -2.51
C PRO A 60 0.49 -3.35 -2.54
N GLN A 61 -0.26 -3.20 -3.65
CA GLN A 61 -1.55 -3.83 -3.86
C GLN A 61 -1.45 -5.25 -4.46
N GLN A 62 -0.28 -5.67 -4.96
CA GLN A 62 -0.03 -7.01 -5.50
C GLN A 62 0.58 -7.94 -4.44
N LEU A 63 1.46 -8.87 -4.84
CA LEU A 63 2.02 -9.91 -3.97
C LEU A 63 2.88 -9.32 -2.85
N SER A 64 2.73 -9.89 -1.65
CA SER A 64 3.66 -9.68 -0.54
C SER A 64 4.77 -10.75 -0.56
N PRO A 65 5.86 -10.57 0.21
CA PRO A 65 6.92 -11.56 0.30
C PRO A 65 6.38 -12.87 0.89
N VAL A 66 6.81 -14.00 0.33
CA VAL A 66 6.51 -15.32 0.91
C VAL A 66 7.44 -15.58 2.09
N ILE A 67 6.88 -15.61 3.30
CA ILE A 67 7.64 -15.79 4.54
C ILE A 67 7.22 -17.10 5.23
N LEU A 68 8.19 -17.99 5.42
CA LEU A 68 8.00 -19.29 6.06
C LEU A 68 8.18 -19.25 7.59
N LEU A 69 8.48 -18.08 8.16
CA LEU A 69 8.64 -17.92 9.60
C LEU A 69 7.29 -18.14 10.30
N ASP A 70 7.30 -18.94 11.37
CA ASP A 70 6.11 -19.15 12.19
C ASP A 70 5.62 -17.83 12.82
N PRO A 71 4.32 -17.50 12.74
CA PRO A 71 3.78 -16.25 13.30
C PRO A 71 4.05 -16.07 14.80
N LYS A 72 4.05 -17.14 15.60
CA LYS A 72 4.34 -17.04 17.05
C LYS A 72 5.81 -16.75 17.29
N ALA A 73 6.69 -17.35 16.50
CA ALA A 73 8.12 -17.03 16.52
C ALA A 73 8.36 -15.55 16.16
N ASN A 74 7.69 -15.03 15.12
CA ASN A 74 7.77 -13.61 14.74
C ASN A 74 7.33 -12.70 15.90
N GLN A 75 6.17 -12.96 16.51
CA GLN A 75 5.69 -12.18 17.67
C GLN A 75 6.66 -12.22 18.85
N THR A 76 7.22 -13.39 19.16
CA THR A 76 8.19 -13.56 20.24
C THR A 76 9.46 -12.76 19.99
N LEU A 77 10.00 -12.80 18.76
CA LEU A 77 11.19 -12.06 18.37
C LEU A 77 10.93 -10.54 18.35
N LYS A 78 9.78 -10.11 17.82
CA LYS A 78 9.37 -8.70 17.84
C LYS A 78 9.32 -8.15 19.26
N ALA A 79 8.68 -8.87 20.19
CA ALA A 79 8.60 -8.46 21.58
C ALA A 79 9.99 -8.43 22.25
N LYS A 80 10.81 -9.47 22.03
CA LYS A 80 12.16 -9.58 22.60
C LYS A 80 13.08 -8.44 22.18
N TYR A 81 13.04 -8.06 20.90
CA TYR A 81 13.91 -7.04 20.31
C TYR A 81 13.24 -5.67 20.17
N GLN A 82 12.02 -5.51 20.68
CA GLN A 82 11.23 -4.26 20.62
C GLN A 82 11.09 -3.72 19.19
N VAL A 83 10.85 -4.62 18.23
CA VAL A 83 10.65 -4.26 16.83
C VAL A 83 9.23 -3.75 16.64
N SER A 84 9.09 -2.54 16.07
CA SER A 84 7.79 -1.91 15.83
C SER A 84 7.01 -2.59 14.70
N GLN A 85 5.73 -2.24 14.56
CA GLN A 85 4.84 -2.90 13.59
C GLN A 85 5.28 -2.66 12.14
N GLU A 86 5.83 -1.49 11.84
CA GLU A 86 6.28 -1.08 10.50
C GLU A 86 7.43 -1.96 9.98
N TYR A 87 8.17 -2.60 10.89
CA TYR A 87 9.26 -3.52 10.60
C TYR A 87 8.87 -4.99 10.82
N ASP A 88 7.57 -5.32 10.92
CA ASP A 88 7.12 -6.71 10.97
C ASP A 88 7.64 -7.49 9.76
N TYR A 89 8.40 -8.56 10.03
CA TYR A 89 9.08 -9.34 9.01
C TYR A 89 8.13 -10.19 8.15
N ILE A 90 6.96 -10.58 8.69
CA ILE A 90 5.95 -11.37 7.97
C ILE A 90 5.01 -10.45 7.21
N GLU A 91 4.52 -9.39 7.85
CA GLU A 91 3.44 -8.57 7.28
C GLU A 91 3.93 -7.52 6.27
N ASN A 92 5.18 -7.07 6.38
CA ASN A 92 5.70 -5.96 5.59
C ASN A 92 6.81 -6.39 4.62
N SER A 93 6.69 -5.88 3.39
CA SER A 93 7.81 -5.81 2.45
C SER A 93 8.64 -4.58 2.70
N ILE A 94 9.82 -4.53 2.09
CA ILE A 94 10.67 -3.34 2.14
C ILE A 94 9.94 -2.10 1.61
N TYR A 95 9.10 -2.25 0.58
CA TYR A 95 8.28 -1.17 0.05
C TYR A 95 7.29 -0.66 1.10
N LYS A 96 6.52 -1.55 1.74
CA LYS A 96 5.55 -1.18 2.79
C LYS A 96 6.23 -0.54 4.00
N THR A 97 7.38 -1.08 4.42
CA THR A 97 8.18 -0.49 5.51
C THR A 97 8.63 0.93 5.18
N TYR A 98 9.18 1.17 3.99
CA TYR A 98 9.55 2.52 3.57
C TYR A 98 8.33 3.43 3.47
N LEU A 99 7.21 2.96 2.94
CA LEU A 99 5.98 3.74 2.85
C LEU A 99 5.43 4.16 4.23
N ALA A 100 5.58 3.30 5.24
CA ALA A 100 5.16 3.57 6.61
C ALA A 100 6.14 4.53 7.34
N CYS A 101 7.44 4.36 7.14
CA CYS A 101 8.48 5.08 7.89
C CYS A 101 8.99 6.36 7.22
N ASP A 102 9.04 6.40 5.89
CA ASP A 102 9.58 7.52 5.11
C ASP A 102 8.46 8.46 4.70
N SER A 103 8.26 9.52 5.48
CA SER A 103 7.26 10.57 5.25
C SER A 103 7.67 11.63 4.23
N VAL A 104 8.92 11.62 3.76
CA VAL A 104 9.49 12.70 2.93
C VAL A 104 9.52 12.32 1.45
N SER A 105 9.85 11.07 1.13
CA SER A 105 9.95 10.68 -0.28
C SER A 105 8.60 10.66 -0.98
N ASP A 106 8.62 11.13 -2.24
CA ASP A 106 7.45 11.06 -3.11
C ASP A 106 7.14 9.61 -3.52
N GLU A 107 5.87 9.24 -3.38
CA GLU A 107 5.33 8.02 -3.95
C GLU A 107 4.60 8.37 -5.26
N ILE A 108 5.11 7.87 -6.39
CA ILE A 108 4.55 8.17 -7.71
C ILE A 108 3.77 6.98 -8.23
N LEU A 109 2.46 7.16 -8.45
CA LEU A 109 1.65 6.17 -9.15
C LEU A 109 1.81 6.32 -10.67
N LEU A 110 2.29 5.27 -11.32
CA LEU A 110 2.21 5.14 -12.78
C LEU A 110 0.77 4.83 -13.19
N SER A 111 -0.03 5.90 -13.36
CA SER A 111 -1.48 5.79 -13.56
C SER A 111 -1.90 5.20 -14.90
N TYR A 112 -1.08 5.20 -15.94
CA TYR A 112 -1.51 4.73 -17.26
C TYR A 112 -1.36 3.22 -17.42
N HIS A 113 -2.46 2.52 -17.67
CA HIS A 113 -2.49 1.07 -17.84
C HIS A 113 -2.69 0.66 -19.31
N TYR A 114 -1.79 -0.14 -19.87
CA TYR A 114 -1.76 -0.48 -21.31
C TYR A 114 -1.99 -1.97 -21.62
N ARG A 115 -2.06 -2.84 -20.62
CA ARG A 115 -1.98 -4.29 -20.78
C ARG A 115 -3.35 -4.95 -20.99
N CYS A 116 -4.20 -4.91 -19.98
CA CYS A 116 -5.42 -5.69 -19.93
C CYS A 116 -6.54 -4.99 -20.71
N HIS A 117 -7.47 -5.77 -21.23
CA HIS A 117 -8.75 -5.28 -21.73
C HIS A 117 -9.43 -4.45 -20.64
N ARG A 118 -10.09 -3.34 -21.04
CA ARG A 118 -10.66 -2.36 -20.11
C ARG A 118 -11.50 -3.01 -19.01
N LYS A 119 -12.46 -3.87 -19.39
CA LYS A 119 -13.35 -4.55 -18.43
C LYS A 119 -12.61 -5.44 -17.42
N ILE A 120 -11.44 -5.99 -17.76
CA ILE A 120 -10.67 -6.86 -16.86
C ILE A 120 -10.04 -6.03 -15.75
N ILE A 121 -9.26 -5.00 -16.12
CA ILE A 121 -8.55 -4.17 -15.14
C ILE A 121 -9.47 -3.23 -14.36
N ASP A 122 -10.64 -2.89 -14.92
CA ASP A 122 -11.60 -1.96 -14.29
C ASP A 122 -12.10 -2.47 -12.92
N PHE A 123 -12.23 -3.78 -12.74
CA PHE A 123 -12.49 -4.36 -11.41
C PHE A 123 -11.40 -3.96 -10.42
N ASN A 124 -10.14 -4.24 -10.73
CA ASN A 124 -9.02 -3.92 -9.84
C ASN A 124 -8.91 -2.41 -9.65
N ASN A 125 -9.15 -1.61 -10.70
CA ASN A 125 -9.06 -0.16 -10.64
C ASN A 125 -10.04 0.42 -9.62
N LYS A 126 -11.29 -0.02 -9.64
CA LYS A 126 -12.32 0.35 -8.67
C LYS A 126 -12.00 -0.20 -7.28
N LYS A 127 -11.66 -1.50 -7.20
CA LYS A 127 -11.48 -2.22 -5.94
C LYS A 127 -10.23 -1.81 -5.16
N TYR A 128 -9.08 -1.68 -5.84
CA TYR A 128 -7.76 -1.56 -5.20
C TYR A 128 -6.99 -0.29 -5.55
N TYR A 129 -7.36 0.42 -6.63
CA TYR A 129 -6.66 1.63 -7.08
C TYR A 129 -7.52 2.90 -7.04
N ASN A 130 -8.71 2.87 -6.42
CA ASN A 130 -9.60 4.03 -6.26
C ASN A 130 -9.81 4.84 -7.56
N ASP A 131 -9.99 4.14 -8.68
CA ASP A 131 -10.15 4.73 -10.03
C ASP A 131 -8.99 5.63 -10.50
N LYS A 132 -7.81 5.51 -9.88
CA LYS A 132 -6.63 6.30 -10.27
C LYS A 132 -5.95 5.79 -11.54
N LEU A 133 -6.24 4.57 -12.01
CA LEU A 133 -5.67 4.07 -13.27
C LEU A 133 -6.41 4.62 -14.50
N LYS A 134 -5.66 5.19 -15.43
CA LYS A 134 -6.07 5.65 -16.75
C LYS A 134 -5.84 4.52 -17.77
N ILE A 135 -6.92 3.82 -18.11
CA ILE A 135 -6.84 2.68 -19.03
C ILE A 135 -6.62 3.18 -20.47
N ARG A 136 -5.51 2.78 -21.08
CA ARG A 136 -5.08 3.07 -22.46
C ARG A 136 -4.82 1.82 -23.29
N SER A 137 -5.21 0.65 -22.80
CA SER A 137 -5.12 -0.61 -23.54
C SER A 137 -5.89 -0.51 -24.87
N GLN A 138 -5.30 -1.08 -25.92
CA GLN A 138 -5.90 -1.18 -27.25
C GLN A 138 -6.56 -2.54 -27.50
N VAL A 139 -6.52 -3.44 -26.52
CA VAL A 139 -7.09 -4.77 -26.64
C VAL A 139 -8.60 -4.67 -26.85
N CYS A 140 -9.07 -5.30 -27.93
CA CYS A 140 -10.46 -5.35 -28.33
C CYS A 140 -10.92 -6.81 -28.34
N GLU A 141 -11.56 -7.26 -27.26
CA GLU A 141 -12.19 -8.57 -27.17
C GLU A 141 -13.68 -8.37 -26.86
N SER A 142 -14.52 -9.06 -27.63
CA SER A 142 -15.98 -9.01 -27.52
C SER A 142 -16.50 -9.52 -26.18
N GLN A 143 -15.87 -10.58 -25.64
CA GLN A 143 -16.24 -11.22 -24.39
C GLN A 143 -15.02 -11.37 -23.47
N PRO A 144 -14.51 -10.27 -22.90
CA PRO A 144 -13.28 -10.28 -22.12
C PRO A 144 -13.44 -10.91 -20.72
N LEU A 145 -14.67 -11.09 -20.25
CA LEU A 145 -15.02 -11.68 -18.97
C LEU A 145 -16.01 -12.81 -19.22
N VAL A 146 -15.69 -14.02 -18.77
CA VAL A 146 -16.55 -15.19 -18.90
C VAL A 146 -16.60 -15.93 -17.57
N TYR A 147 -17.81 -16.17 -17.08
CA TYR A 147 -18.04 -17.06 -15.94
C TYR A 147 -18.56 -18.40 -16.44
N VAL A 148 -17.89 -19.49 -16.05
CA VAL A 148 -18.31 -20.86 -16.36
C VAL A 148 -18.83 -21.48 -15.08
N ASP A 149 -20.16 -21.58 -14.97
CA ASP A 149 -20.81 -22.25 -13.84
C ASP A 149 -20.71 -23.76 -14.00
N LEU A 150 -20.09 -24.43 -13.04
CA LEU A 150 -19.92 -25.88 -13.07
C LEU A 150 -20.52 -26.47 -11.81
N ALA A 151 -21.48 -27.37 -12.01
CA ALA A 151 -21.95 -28.24 -10.94
C ALA A 151 -20.77 -29.11 -10.48
N ASP A 152 -20.61 -29.24 -9.17
CA ASP A 152 -19.60 -30.14 -8.63
C ASP A 152 -19.91 -31.58 -8.99
N GLY A 153 -18.87 -32.31 -9.41
CA GLY A 153 -18.85 -33.76 -9.28
C GLY A 153 -18.46 -34.14 -7.85
N SER A 154 -19.01 -35.22 -7.32
CA SER A 154 -18.58 -35.75 -6.02
C SER A 154 -17.08 -36.05 -6.06
N THR A 155 -16.29 -35.30 -5.29
CA THR A 155 -14.85 -35.46 -5.15
C THR A 155 -14.51 -35.69 -3.68
N GLU A 156 -13.75 -36.75 -3.40
CA GLU A 156 -13.26 -37.02 -2.05
C GLU A 156 -11.99 -36.20 -1.73
N GLU A 157 -11.37 -35.60 -2.74
CA GLU A 157 -10.17 -34.79 -2.58
C GLU A 157 -10.50 -33.33 -2.26
N LYS A 158 -9.87 -32.80 -1.21
CA LYS A 158 -10.10 -31.44 -0.74
C LYS A 158 -9.63 -30.40 -1.75
N ASN A 159 -10.56 -29.52 -2.14
CA ASN A 159 -10.33 -28.40 -3.07
C ASN A 159 -9.67 -28.87 -4.39
N THR A 160 -10.10 -30.03 -4.89
CA THR A 160 -9.82 -30.53 -6.24
C THR A 160 -11.14 -30.61 -6.98
N ALA A 161 -11.27 -29.91 -8.11
CA ALA A 161 -12.50 -29.81 -8.90
C ALA A 161 -12.27 -30.39 -10.32
N PRO A 162 -12.59 -31.69 -10.53
CA PRO A 162 -12.43 -32.35 -11.82
C PRO A 162 -13.22 -31.72 -12.97
N ALA A 163 -14.43 -31.22 -12.67
CA ALA A 163 -15.26 -30.53 -13.67
C ALA A 163 -14.57 -29.25 -14.20
N GLU A 164 -13.95 -28.48 -13.33
CA GLU A 164 -13.17 -27.29 -13.72
C GLU A 164 -11.97 -27.70 -14.60
N ALA A 165 -11.23 -28.74 -14.22
CA ALA A 165 -10.08 -29.22 -15.00
C ALA A 165 -10.47 -29.73 -16.40
N ALA A 166 -11.59 -30.45 -16.51
CA ALA A 166 -12.11 -30.91 -17.80
C ALA A 166 -12.50 -29.74 -18.71
N GLN A 167 -13.13 -28.70 -18.16
CA GLN A 167 -13.46 -27.50 -18.93
C GLN A 167 -12.24 -26.67 -19.32
N ILE A 168 -11.23 -26.59 -18.44
CA ILE A 168 -9.93 -25.99 -18.75
C ILE A 168 -9.28 -26.69 -19.95
N LEU A 169 -9.22 -28.02 -19.92
CA LEU A 169 -8.68 -28.80 -21.04
C LEU A 169 -9.46 -28.53 -22.33
N ASN A 170 -10.79 -28.60 -22.30
CA ASN A 170 -11.64 -28.33 -23.46
C ASN A 170 -11.39 -26.93 -24.03
N TYR A 171 -11.28 -25.92 -23.16
CA TYR A 171 -11.01 -24.55 -23.56
C TYR A 171 -9.65 -24.43 -24.25
N ILE A 172 -8.60 -25.03 -23.68
CA ILE A 172 -7.25 -25.03 -24.25
C ILE A 172 -7.24 -25.70 -25.63
N LEU A 173 -7.89 -26.86 -25.76
CA LEU A 173 -7.96 -27.59 -27.02
C LEU A 173 -8.65 -26.80 -28.13
N GLN A 174 -9.62 -25.95 -27.78
CA GLN A 174 -10.35 -25.08 -28.73
C GLN A 174 -9.63 -23.78 -29.07
N ASN A 175 -8.60 -23.37 -28.29
CA ASN A 175 -7.95 -22.06 -28.40
C ASN A 175 -6.41 -22.19 -28.43
N ARG A 176 -5.88 -23.16 -29.20
CA ARG A 176 -4.43 -23.45 -29.27
C ARG A 176 -3.58 -22.33 -29.86
N ASP A 177 -4.20 -21.35 -30.53
CA ASP A 177 -3.54 -20.17 -31.08
C ASP A 177 -3.27 -19.09 -30.03
N LYS A 178 -3.84 -19.20 -28.83
CA LYS A 178 -3.72 -18.23 -27.75
C LYS A 178 -2.67 -18.64 -26.72
N LYS A 179 -1.97 -17.66 -26.13
CA LYS A 179 -1.17 -17.90 -24.92
C LYS A 179 -2.11 -18.00 -23.73
N ILE A 180 -2.27 -19.21 -23.19
CA ILE A 180 -3.16 -19.49 -22.07
C ILE A 180 -2.35 -19.73 -20.79
N GLY A 181 -2.83 -19.21 -19.67
CA GLY A 181 -2.37 -19.59 -18.34
C GLY A 181 -3.52 -20.05 -17.45
N VAL A 182 -3.24 -20.99 -16.56
CA VAL A 182 -4.21 -21.49 -15.58
C VAL A 182 -3.77 -21.09 -14.17
N ILE A 183 -4.61 -20.35 -13.48
CA ILE A 183 -4.39 -19.92 -12.10
C ILE A 183 -5.38 -20.65 -11.20
N THR A 184 -4.90 -21.16 -10.07
CA THR A 184 -5.76 -21.74 -9.02
C THR A 184 -5.16 -21.48 -7.63
N PRO A 185 -5.98 -21.26 -6.59
CA PRO A 185 -5.47 -20.99 -5.24
C PRO A 185 -4.91 -22.23 -4.55
N PHE A 186 -5.29 -23.44 -4.97
CA PHE A 186 -4.97 -24.69 -4.26
C PHE A 186 -3.93 -25.52 -4.98
N VAL A 187 -2.95 -26.03 -4.22
CA VAL A 187 -1.88 -26.88 -4.75
C VAL A 187 -2.41 -28.22 -5.27
N SER A 188 -3.41 -28.80 -4.60
CA SER A 188 -4.07 -30.03 -5.04
C SER A 188 -4.73 -29.86 -6.42
N GLN A 189 -5.51 -28.79 -6.60
CA GLN A 189 -6.10 -28.47 -7.90
C GLN A 189 -5.03 -28.20 -8.97
N LYS A 190 -3.96 -27.48 -8.62
CA LYS A 190 -2.84 -27.23 -9.55
C LYS A 190 -2.21 -28.54 -10.02
N GLU A 191 -1.97 -29.48 -9.11
CA GLU A 191 -1.40 -30.79 -9.45
C GLU A 191 -2.34 -31.62 -10.32
N TYR A 192 -3.63 -31.63 -9.97
CA TYR A 192 -4.65 -32.32 -10.75
C TYR A 192 -4.80 -31.76 -12.17
N ILE A 193 -4.85 -30.43 -12.33
CA ILE A 193 -4.90 -29.81 -13.66
C ILE A 193 -3.63 -30.15 -14.45
N ASN A 194 -2.44 -30.08 -13.83
CA ASN A 194 -1.20 -30.43 -14.52
C ASN A 194 -1.17 -31.89 -14.99
N SER A 195 -1.70 -32.84 -14.20
CA SER A 195 -1.79 -34.24 -14.65
C SER A 195 -2.75 -34.38 -15.83
N VAL A 196 -3.93 -33.74 -15.78
CA VAL A 196 -4.90 -33.74 -16.88
C VAL A 196 -4.29 -33.16 -18.16
N LEU A 197 -3.55 -32.05 -18.07
CA LEU A 197 -2.87 -31.44 -19.21
C LEU A 197 -1.79 -32.37 -19.78
N LEU A 198 -0.96 -32.96 -18.92
CA LEU A 198 0.11 -33.86 -19.30
C LEU A 198 -0.42 -35.12 -20.00
N ASP A 199 -1.46 -35.75 -19.45
CA ASP A 199 -2.11 -36.94 -20.00
C ASP A 199 -2.71 -36.69 -21.39
N ASN A 200 -3.03 -35.43 -21.70
CA ASN A 200 -3.55 -35.00 -23.00
C ASN A 200 -2.48 -34.35 -23.90
N GLY A 201 -1.20 -34.45 -23.53
CA GLY A 201 -0.07 -33.97 -24.33
C GLY A 201 0.08 -32.45 -24.38
N ILE A 202 -0.50 -31.72 -23.43
CA ILE A 202 -0.35 -30.26 -23.30
C ILE A 202 0.82 -29.95 -22.37
N LEU A 203 1.88 -29.36 -22.92
CA LEU A 203 3.14 -29.08 -22.20
C LEU A 203 3.48 -27.59 -22.15
N ASP A 204 2.83 -26.79 -22.99
CA ASP A 204 3.10 -25.37 -23.23
C ASP A 204 2.19 -24.44 -22.42
N VAL A 205 1.15 -24.98 -21.76
CA VAL A 205 0.26 -24.24 -20.87
C VAL A 205 0.77 -24.30 -19.44
N GLN A 206 1.09 -23.14 -18.88
CA GLN A 206 1.47 -23.01 -17.49
C GLN A 206 0.25 -23.10 -16.57
N CYS A 207 0.28 -23.99 -15.58
CA CYS A 207 -0.70 -24.07 -14.50
C CYS A 207 -0.01 -23.90 -13.14
N GLY A 208 -0.47 -22.94 -12.34
CA GLY A 208 0.20 -22.54 -11.11
C GLY A 208 -0.68 -21.78 -10.12
N THR A 209 -0.16 -21.58 -8.91
CA THR A 209 -0.72 -20.58 -7.98
C THR A 209 -0.27 -19.18 -8.41
N VAL A 210 -0.83 -18.12 -7.82
CA VAL A 210 -0.53 -16.73 -8.24
C VAL A 210 0.95 -16.34 -8.22
N HIS A 211 1.75 -16.97 -7.35
CA HIS A 211 3.20 -16.75 -7.29
C HIS A 211 3.92 -17.26 -8.55
N ALA A 212 3.38 -18.26 -9.25
CA ALA A 212 3.97 -18.79 -10.47
C ALA A 212 3.81 -17.85 -11.68
N PHE A 213 2.86 -16.91 -11.61
CA PHE A 213 2.55 -15.96 -12.68
C PHE A 213 3.11 -14.56 -12.41
N GLN A 214 4.05 -14.43 -11.48
CA GLN A 214 4.68 -13.15 -11.20
C GLN A 214 5.45 -12.65 -12.43
N GLY A 215 5.14 -11.44 -12.89
CA GLY A 215 5.81 -10.81 -14.04
C GLY A 215 5.46 -11.45 -15.39
N ASP A 216 4.65 -12.51 -15.44
CA ASP A 216 4.18 -13.14 -16.66
C ASP A 216 2.79 -12.63 -17.05
N GLU A 217 2.45 -12.70 -18.33
CA GLU A 217 1.15 -12.28 -18.87
C GLU A 217 0.70 -13.25 -19.96
N LYS A 218 -0.61 -13.47 -20.04
CA LYS A 218 -1.20 -14.39 -21.01
C LYS A 218 -2.34 -13.69 -21.74
N ASP A 219 -2.59 -14.10 -22.98
CA ASP A 219 -3.72 -13.60 -23.76
C ASP A 219 -5.02 -13.97 -23.05
N VAL A 220 -5.07 -15.20 -22.52
CA VAL A 220 -6.18 -15.71 -21.73
C VAL A 220 -5.70 -16.26 -20.39
N ILE A 221 -6.38 -15.90 -19.31
CA ILE A 221 -6.24 -16.57 -18.00
C ILE A 221 -7.50 -17.35 -17.70
N LEU A 222 -7.32 -18.63 -17.36
CA LEU A 222 -8.34 -19.51 -16.80
C LEU A 222 -8.14 -19.55 -15.29
N PHE A 223 -9.08 -18.98 -14.54
CA PHE A 223 -9.03 -18.91 -13.08
C PHE A 223 -9.97 -19.96 -12.46
N SER A 224 -9.39 -21.07 -12.01
CA SER A 224 -10.09 -22.18 -11.35
C SER A 224 -10.14 -21.93 -9.84
N LEU A 225 -11.34 -21.69 -9.30
CA LEU A 225 -11.50 -21.45 -7.87
C LEU A 225 -11.42 -22.73 -7.04
N ALA A 226 -11.82 -23.87 -7.61
CA ALA A 226 -11.90 -25.17 -6.94
C ALA A 226 -12.56 -25.08 -5.55
N VAL A 227 -13.63 -24.28 -5.47
CA VAL A 227 -14.50 -24.17 -4.30
C VAL A 227 -15.56 -25.26 -4.42
N THR A 228 -15.35 -26.34 -3.67
CA THR A 228 -16.18 -27.55 -3.75
C THR A 228 -17.15 -27.66 -2.57
N ASP A 229 -18.01 -28.68 -2.60
CA ASP A 229 -18.86 -29.10 -1.48
C ASP A 229 -18.05 -29.40 -0.20
N GLN A 230 -16.83 -29.92 -0.34
CA GLN A 230 -15.89 -30.18 0.75
C GLN A 230 -15.18 -28.93 1.27
N THR A 231 -15.28 -27.79 0.59
CA THR A 231 -14.67 -26.54 1.05
C THR A 231 -15.40 -26.01 2.28
N HIS A 232 -14.65 -25.84 3.38
CA HIS A 232 -15.15 -25.31 4.64
C HIS A 232 -15.06 -23.78 4.70
N ALA A 233 -15.89 -23.17 5.56
CA ALA A 233 -15.93 -21.71 5.77
C ALA A 233 -14.57 -21.08 6.10
N LYS A 234 -13.71 -21.77 6.85
CA LYS A 234 -12.35 -21.28 7.18
C LYS A 234 -11.47 -21.12 5.93
N THR A 235 -11.52 -22.11 5.02
CA THR A 235 -10.77 -22.07 3.76
C THR A 235 -11.31 -20.96 2.87
N TYR A 236 -12.64 -20.85 2.77
CA TYR A 236 -13.28 -19.79 2.00
C TYR A 236 -13.01 -18.39 2.57
N SER A 237 -12.97 -18.24 3.90
CA SER A 237 -12.67 -16.98 4.58
C SER A 237 -11.27 -16.45 4.23
N TRP A 238 -10.29 -17.34 4.09
CA TRP A 238 -8.97 -16.97 3.54
C TRP A 238 -9.06 -16.56 2.07
N LEU A 239 -9.81 -17.32 1.26
CA LEU A 239 -9.90 -17.10 -0.18
C LEU A 239 -10.62 -15.79 -0.54
N LYS A 240 -11.76 -15.52 0.09
CA LYS A 240 -12.72 -14.49 -0.31
C LYS A 240 -12.17 -13.06 -0.27
N ASN A 241 -11.22 -12.80 0.64
CA ASN A 241 -10.61 -11.49 0.83
C ASN A 241 -9.10 -11.53 0.56
N ASN A 242 -8.60 -12.56 -0.12
CA ASN A 242 -7.23 -12.62 -0.57
C ASN A 242 -7.03 -11.69 -1.77
N LYS A 243 -6.78 -10.41 -1.45
CA LYS A 243 -6.53 -9.35 -2.42
C LYS A 243 -5.38 -9.68 -3.38
N GLU A 244 -4.31 -10.29 -2.90
CA GLU A 244 -3.15 -10.61 -3.74
C GLU A 244 -3.53 -11.63 -4.81
N LEU A 245 -4.26 -12.68 -4.40
CA LEU A 245 -4.80 -13.68 -5.31
C LEU A 245 -5.69 -13.04 -6.38
N ILE A 246 -6.65 -12.22 -5.95
CA ILE A 246 -7.63 -11.60 -6.86
C ILE A 246 -6.95 -10.62 -7.80
N ASN A 247 -6.19 -9.64 -7.27
CA ASN A 247 -5.52 -8.61 -8.07
C ASN A 247 -4.55 -9.22 -9.08
N VAL A 248 -3.81 -10.27 -8.69
CA VAL A 248 -2.91 -10.97 -9.62
C VAL A 248 -3.71 -11.78 -10.63
N ALA A 249 -4.64 -12.64 -10.21
CA ALA A 249 -5.36 -13.51 -11.14
C ALA A 249 -6.06 -12.73 -12.27
N THR A 250 -6.64 -11.57 -11.95
CA THR A 250 -7.30 -10.71 -12.93
C THR A 250 -6.32 -9.92 -13.80
N SER A 251 -5.24 -9.36 -13.23
CA SER A 251 -4.30 -8.49 -13.95
C SER A 251 -3.32 -9.22 -14.88
N ARG A 252 -3.29 -10.56 -14.85
CA ARG A 252 -2.46 -11.39 -15.75
C ARG A 252 -3.12 -11.67 -17.10
N ALA A 253 -4.43 -11.43 -17.20
CA ALA A 253 -5.19 -11.60 -18.44
C ALA A 253 -5.11 -10.34 -19.32
N LYS A 254 -4.60 -10.48 -20.54
CA LYS A 254 -4.56 -9.39 -21.52
C LYS A 254 -5.90 -9.23 -22.22
N GLU A 255 -6.42 -10.30 -22.81
CA GLU A 255 -7.62 -10.27 -23.66
C GLU A 255 -8.85 -10.79 -22.93
N LYS A 256 -8.71 -11.92 -22.24
CA LYS A 256 -9.84 -12.65 -21.67
C LYS A 256 -9.53 -13.27 -20.32
N LEU A 257 -10.42 -13.08 -19.36
CA LEU A 257 -10.45 -13.75 -18.07
C LEU A 257 -11.65 -14.70 -18.03
N VAL A 258 -11.39 -15.99 -17.84
CA VAL A 258 -12.42 -17.01 -17.67
C VAL A 258 -12.35 -17.52 -16.24
N LEU A 259 -13.41 -17.32 -15.44
CA LEU A 259 -13.49 -17.82 -14.08
C LEU A 259 -14.36 -19.08 -14.06
N LEU A 260 -13.83 -20.17 -13.49
CA LEU A 260 -14.50 -21.45 -13.34
C LEU A 260 -14.76 -21.71 -11.85
N SER A 261 -16.03 -22.01 -11.51
CA SER A 261 -16.45 -22.29 -10.13
C SER A 261 -17.88 -22.84 -10.09
N SER A 262 -18.24 -23.48 -8.98
CA SER A 262 -19.63 -23.78 -8.64
C SER A 262 -20.36 -22.59 -8.02
N SER A 263 -21.41 -22.10 -8.69
CA SER A 263 -22.26 -21.03 -8.16
C SER A 263 -22.98 -21.42 -6.87
N GLN A 264 -23.32 -22.70 -6.74
CA GLN A 264 -23.97 -23.26 -5.58
C GLN A 264 -23.06 -23.20 -4.35
N ASN A 265 -21.79 -23.58 -4.48
CA ASN A 265 -20.85 -23.54 -3.35
C ASN A 265 -20.46 -22.12 -2.97
N LEU A 266 -20.31 -21.22 -3.94
CA LEU A 266 -20.09 -19.80 -3.65
C LEU A 266 -21.24 -19.23 -2.83
N ARG A 267 -22.50 -19.45 -3.24
CA ARG A 267 -23.68 -19.01 -2.48
C ARG A 267 -23.79 -19.69 -1.10
N ARG A 268 -23.40 -20.96 -0.99
CA ARG A 268 -23.38 -21.70 0.28
C ARG A 268 -22.39 -21.13 1.29
N LEU A 269 -21.26 -20.61 0.81
CA LEU A 269 -20.14 -20.13 1.64
C LEU A 269 -20.14 -18.61 1.82
N HIS A 270 -20.78 -17.87 0.92
CA HIS A 270 -20.99 -16.44 1.02
C HIS A 270 -21.93 -16.12 2.19
N GLY A 271 -21.47 -15.27 3.11
CA GLY A 271 -22.30 -14.70 4.18
C GLY A 271 -22.88 -13.36 3.72
N THR A 272 -24.18 -13.15 3.91
CA THR A 272 -24.92 -11.97 3.41
C THR A 272 -24.45 -10.62 3.95
N ASP A 273 -23.69 -10.60 5.05
CA ASP A 273 -23.27 -9.36 5.75
C ASP A 273 -21.74 -9.19 5.84
N GLU A 274 -20.97 -9.95 5.06
CA GLU A 274 -19.50 -9.90 5.13
C GLU A 274 -18.87 -9.41 3.82
N GLU A 275 -17.78 -8.64 3.92
CA GLU A 275 -16.93 -8.37 2.77
C GLU A 275 -16.48 -9.68 2.10
N ASP A 276 -16.71 -9.76 0.80
CA ASP A 276 -16.42 -10.91 -0.06
C ASP A 276 -15.99 -10.41 -1.44
N ASP A 277 -14.71 -10.01 -1.53
CA ASP A 277 -14.12 -9.48 -2.76
C ASP A 277 -14.18 -10.50 -3.92
N LEU A 278 -14.12 -11.80 -3.59
CA LEU A 278 -14.22 -12.89 -4.56
C LEU A 278 -15.63 -13.02 -5.13
N TYR A 279 -16.66 -12.98 -4.28
CA TYR A 279 -18.05 -13.05 -4.73
C TYR A 279 -18.41 -11.83 -5.59
N GLU A 280 -17.94 -10.64 -5.19
CA GLU A 280 -18.08 -9.42 -5.98
C GLU A 280 -17.39 -9.53 -7.35
N LEU A 281 -16.19 -10.12 -7.41
CA LEU A 281 -15.51 -10.43 -8.68
C LEU A 281 -16.34 -11.38 -9.54
N VAL A 282 -16.92 -12.43 -8.94
CA VAL A 282 -17.74 -13.41 -9.68
C VAL A 282 -18.98 -12.74 -10.27
N GLU A 283 -19.68 -11.90 -9.51
CA GLU A 283 -20.83 -11.13 -10.00
C GLU A 283 -20.43 -10.12 -11.08
N TYR A 284 -19.28 -9.46 -10.93
CA TYR A 284 -18.72 -8.57 -11.93
C TYR A 284 -18.41 -9.30 -13.25
N ILE A 285 -17.83 -10.50 -13.19
CA ILE A 285 -17.57 -11.32 -14.37
C ILE A 285 -18.88 -11.79 -15.01
N ARG A 286 -19.85 -12.26 -14.21
CA ARG A 286 -21.18 -12.70 -14.70
C ARG A 286 -21.92 -11.61 -15.45
N THR A 287 -21.87 -10.40 -14.94
CA THR A 287 -22.53 -9.22 -15.54
C THR A 287 -21.67 -8.57 -16.63
N ASN A 288 -20.53 -9.18 -17.00
CA ASN A 288 -19.58 -8.65 -17.97
C ASN A 288 -19.19 -7.19 -17.68
N GLY A 289 -18.95 -6.92 -16.40
CA GLY A 289 -18.47 -5.65 -15.86
C GLY A 289 -19.54 -4.61 -15.52
N ALA A 290 -20.82 -5.00 -15.46
CA ALA A 290 -21.92 -4.08 -15.18
C ALA A 290 -22.30 -3.98 -13.69
N SER A 291 -21.88 -4.93 -12.85
CA SER A 291 -22.13 -4.85 -11.40
C SER A 291 -21.33 -3.74 -10.73
N GLU A 292 -21.83 -3.29 -9.58
CA GLU A 292 -21.07 -2.37 -8.71
C GLU A 292 -19.87 -3.09 -8.09
N VAL A 293 -18.79 -2.33 -7.89
CA VAL A 293 -17.55 -2.80 -7.26
C VAL A 293 -17.25 -1.84 -6.11
N THR A 294 -17.12 -2.38 -4.90
CA THR A 294 -16.92 -1.59 -3.68
C THR A 294 -15.44 -1.26 -3.48
N PRO A 295 -15.05 0.03 -3.41
CA PRO A 295 -13.65 0.40 -3.27
C PRO A 295 -13.10 0.00 -1.90
N LYS A 296 -11.84 -0.46 -1.87
CA LYS A 296 -11.12 -0.79 -0.64
C LYS A 296 -10.10 0.29 -0.31
N ALA A 297 -10.03 0.67 0.97
CA ALA A 297 -9.04 1.63 1.43
C ALA A 297 -7.61 1.11 1.12
N ALA A 298 -6.89 1.84 0.28
CA ALA A 298 -5.52 1.51 -0.10
C ALA A 298 -4.52 2.13 0.88
N ALA A 299 -3.61 1.32 1.43
CA ALA A 299 -2.53 1.80 2.30
C ALA A 299 -1.41 2.52 1.52
N THR A 300 -1.72 3.50 0.65
CA THR A 300 -0.75 4.24 -0.17
C THR A 300 -1.14 5.70 -0.35
N ARG A 301 -0.11 6.56 -0.28
CA ARG A 301 -0.23 8.01 -0.42
C ARG A 301 -0.59 8.38 -1.85
N ALA A 302 -0.02 7.67 -2.82
CA ALA A 302 -0.27 7.87 -4.24
C ALA A 302 -1.72 7.55 -4.65
N LEU A 303 -2.44 6.75 -3.85
CA LEU A 303 -3.88 6.47 -4.05
C LEU A 303 -4.81 7.39 -3.23
N GLY A 304 -4.26 8.45 -2.62
CA GLY A 304 -5.03 9.51 -1.97
C GLY A 304 -5.29 9.31 -0.48
N ILE A 305 -4.71 8.28 0.14
CA ILE A 305 -4.82 8.07 1.60
C ILE A 305 -3.62 8.71 2.28
N LYS A 306 -3.87 9.81 2.99
CA LYS A 306 -2.91 10.43 3.89
C LYS A 306 -2.66 9.50 5.08
N PRO A 307 -1.41 9.16 5.43
CA PRO A 307 -1.09 8.25 6.53
C PRO A 307 -1.10 8.98 7.89
N TYR A 308 -2.09 9.85 8.12
CA TYR A 308 -2.21 10.56 9.39
C TYR A 308 -3.33 9.90 10.22
N SER A 309 -2.91 9.14 11.23
CA SER A 309 -3.79 8.66 12.30
C SER A 309 -3.75 9.63 13.47
N THR A 310 -4.83 9.70 14.25
CA THR A 310 -4.91 10.41 15.54
C THR A 310 -3.78 10.01 16.51
N GLU A 311 -3.26 8.78 16.37
CA GLU A 311 -2.11 8.27 17.10
C GLU A 311 -0.78 8.93 16.70
N THR A 312 -0.63 9.32 15.43
CA THR A 312 0.55 10.05 14.94
C THR A 312 0.62 11.46 15.52
N GLU A 313 -0.52 12.15 15.61
CA GLU A 313 -0.62 13.45 16.28
C GLU A 313 -0.33 13.35 17.79
N ALA A 314 -0.78 12.28 18.44
CA ALA A 314 -0.45 12.01 19.85
C ALA A 314 1.05 11.75 20.06
N ALA A 315 1.69 11.02 19.14
CA ALA A 315 3.13 10.80 19.16
C ALA A 315 3.93 12.09 18.89
N PHE A 316 3.44 12.94 17.99
CA PHE A 316 3.99 14.29 17.76
C PHE A 316 3.91 15.15 19.03
N LEU A 317 2.74 15.19 19.68
CA LEU A 317 2.54 15.89 20.94
C LEU A 317 3.48 15.40 22.05
N THR A 318 3.70 14.08 22.14
CA THR A 318 4.61 13.48 23.13
C THR A 318 6.05 13.91 22.87
N THR A 319 6.47 13.89 21.60
CA THR A 319 7.78 14.34 21.12
C THR A 319 8.03 15.81 21.44
N LEU A 320 7.04 16.67 21.18
CA LEU A 320 7.13 18.12 21.38
C LEU A 320 7.15 18.49 22.87
N ASN A 321 6.32 17.84 23.70
CA ASN A 321 6.35 17.99 25.15
C ASN A 321 7.71 17.57 25.74
N HIS A 322 8.30 16.48 25.25
CA HIS A 322 9.63 16.04 25.70
C HIS A 322 10.74 17.00 25.26
N ALA A 323 10.67 17.54 24.05
CA ALA A 323 11.62 18.55 23.57
C ALA A 323 11.55 19.82 24.43
N LEU A 324 10.36 20.38 24.64
CA LEU A 324 10.17 21.58 25.48
C LEU A 324 10.54 21.35 26.96
N GLY A 325 10.25 20.17 27.51
CA GLY A 325 10.64 19.83 28.88
C GLY A 325 12.16 19.79 29.10
N ASN A 326 12.93 19.50 28.04
CA ASN A 326 14.39 19.49 28.06
C ASN A 326 15.02 20.83 27.67
N ILE A 327 14.26 21.74 27.04
CA ILE A 327 14.69 23.10 26.73
C ILE A 327 14.52 23.93 28.01
N LEU A 328 15.51 23.82 28.91
CA LEU A 328 15.66 24.68 30.08
C LEU A 328 16.16 26.07 29.63
N VAL A 329 15.27 26.88 29.07
CA VAL A 329 15.55 28.30 28.84
C VAL A 329 14.84 29.09 29.96
N ALA A 330 15.65 29.75 30.78
CA ALA A 330 15.24 30.76 31.77
C ALA A 330 14.27 30.32 32.91
N GLY A 331 14.18 29.04 33.25
CA GLY A 331 13.38 28.58 34.42
C GLY A 331 11.86 28.70 34.25
N SER A 332 11.38 28.93 33.03
CA SER A 332 9.96 29.00 32.69
C SER A 332 9.40 27.64 32.28
N LYS A 333 8.17 27.32 32.67
CA LYS A 333 7.46 26.10 32.24
C LYS A 333 6.61 26.39 31.01
N TYR A 334 6.73 25.55 29.99
CA TYR A 334 5.95 25.64 28.77
C TYR A 334 4.93 24.49 28.67
N THR A 335 3.77 24.78 28.09
CA THR A 335 2.67 23.83 27.84
C THR A 335 2.22 23.97 26.38
N ILE A 336 1.70 22.89 25.79
CA ILE A 336 1.24 22.88 24.39
C ILE A 336 -0.24 22.54 24.37
N HIS A 337 -1.00 23.33 23.62
CA HIS A 337 -2.42 23.09 23.38
C HIS A 337 -2.65 22.81 21.89
N LYS A 338 -3.56 21.88 21.60
CA LYS A 338 -3.93 21.49 20.23
C LYS A 338 -5.21 22.18 19.76
N GLU A 339 -5.33 22.40 18.45
CA GLU A 339 -6.52 22.95 17.78
C GLU A 339 -7.02 24.25 18.43
N VAL A 340 -6.10 25.16 18.74
CA VAL A 340 -6.37 26.38 19.50
C VAL A 340 -7.04 27.42 18.61
N PRO A 341 -8.23 27.92 18.96
CA PRO A 341 -8.88 29.01 18.21
C PRO A 341 -7.97 30.23 18.13
N ILE A 342 -7.90 30.86 16.95
CA ILE A 342 -7.12 32.09 16.74
C ILE A 342 -7.57 33.19 17.70
N SER A 343 -8.87 33.26 17.99
CA SER A 343 -9.47 34.18 18.96
C SER A 343 -8.99 33.99 20.40
N HIS A 344 -8.45 32.82 20.77
CA HIS A 344 -7.87 32.59 22.10
C HIS A 344 -6.40 33.02 22.19
N VAL A 345 -5.75 33.30 21.06
CA VAL A 345 -4.35 33.76 21.01
C VAL A 345 -4.28 35.29 20.97
N PHE A 346 -5.22 35.93 20.26
CA PHE A 346 -5.24 37.39 20.07
C PHE A 346 -6.47 38.00 20.76
N ASP A 347 -6.27 38.69 21.88
CA ASP A 347 -7.33 39.42 22.59
C ASP A 347 -7.51 40.83 22.01
N GLY A 348 -8.57 41.02 21.22
CA GLY A 348 -9.21 42.32 20.95
C GLY A 348 -8.52 43.27 19.95
N SER A 349 -9.07 43.38 18.73
CA SER A 349 -9.30 44.66 18.01
C SER A 349 -10.06 44.45 16.68
N GLU A 350 -11.35 44.78 16.71
CA GLU A 350 -12.22 45.36 15.65
C GLU A 350 -12.07 45.06 14.14
N GLU A 351 -11.56 43.91 13.69
CA GLU A 351 -11.82 43.46 12.31
C GLU A 351 -12.49 42.08 12.28
N HIS A 352 -13.80 42.09 12.05
CA HIS A 352 -14.67 40.92 11.89
C HIS A 352 -14.31 40.18 10.58
N ASN A 353 -13.33 39.30 10.62
CA ASN A 353 -12.93 38.44 9.50
C ASN A 353 -13.39 37.00 9.76
N ASP A 354 -13.96 36.30 8.77
CA ASP A 354 -14.46 34.91 8.92
C ASP A 354 -13.39 33.94 9.48
N LEU A 355 -12.12 34.20 9.19
CA LEU A 355 -10.98 33.46 9.73
C LEU A 355 -10.85 33.54 11.26
N PHE A 356 -11.27 34.64 11.87
CA PHE A 356 -11.14 34.89 13.31
C PHE A 356 -12.12 34.03 14.13
N TYR A 357 -13.29 33.73 13.56
CA TYR A 357 -14.34 32.94 14.21
C TYR A 357 -14.23 31.43 13.92
N THR A 358 -13.58 31.03 12.82
CA THR A 358 -13.52 29.63 12.36
C THR A 358 -12.10 29.06 12.25
N GLY A 359 -11.08 29.89 12.32
CA GLY A 359 -9.67 29.50 12.22
C GLY A 359 -9.11 28.97 13.54
N ARG A 360 -8.29 27.93 13.43
CA ARG A 360 -7.54 27.32 14.54
C ARG A 360 -6.08 27.17 14.14
N PHE A 361 -5.21 27.28 15.13
CA PHE A 361 -3.83 26.82 15.05
C PHE A 361 -3.75 25.35 15.41
N ASP A 362 -2.94 24.58 14.70
CA ASP A 362 -2.75 23.15 14.99
C ASP A 362 -2.17 22.96 16.40
N PHE A 363 -1.11 23.72 16.73
CA PHE A 363 -0.54 23.76 18.06
C PHE A 363 -0.15 25.17 18.48
N VAL A 364 -0.33 25.49 19.76
CA VAL A 364 0.16 26.74 20.35
C VAL A 364 0.95 26.42 21.61
N VAL A 365 2.15 26.99 21.71
CA VAL A 365 3.01 26.88 22.89
C VAL A 365 2.70 28.05 23.81
N TYR A 366 2.39 27.73 25.06
CA TYR A 366 2.13 28.68 26.12
C TYR A 366 3.27 28.68 27.14
N GLN A 367 3.63 29.86 27.63
CA GLN A 367 4.51 30.03 28.78
C GLN A 367 3.69 30.27 30.03
N ARG A 368 4.01 29.55 31.11
CA ARG A 368 3.36 29.71 32.40
C ARG A 368 4.00 30.86 33.17
N VAL A 369 3.27 31.96 33.32
CA VAL A 369 3.75 33.19 33.99
C VAL A 369 3.38 33.19 35.49
N ARG A 370 2.23 32.61 35.85
CA ARG A 370 1.77 32.39 37.25
C ARG A 370 1.06 31.03 37.36
N SER A 371 0.72 30.58 38.57
CA SER A 371 0.10 29.25 38.80
C SER A 371 -1.15 28.99 37.95
N THR A 372 -1.90 30.02 37.55
CA THR A 372 -3.13 29.90 36.75
C THR A 372 -3.13 30.70 35.45
N LYS A 373 -2.06 31.44 35.12
CA LYS A 373 -2.02 32.30 33.93
C LYS A 373 -0.94 31.80 32.96
N GLU A 374 -1.40 31.42 31.78
CA GLU A 374 -0.61 31.01 30.63
C GLU A 374 -0.67 32.10 29.56
N MET A 375 0.44 32.32 28.87
CA MET A 375 0.56 33.36 27.84
C MET A 375 1.06 32.70 26.56
N PRO A 376 0.37 32.86 25.41
CA PRO A 376 0.79 32.24 24.16
C PRO A 376 2.11 32.86 23.70
N VAL A 377 3.03 32.04 23.20
CA VAL A 377 4.39 32.46 22.80
C VAL A 377 4.62 32.28 21.30
N LEU A 378 4.18 31.15 20.75
CA LEU A 378 4.28 30.86 19.32
C LEU A 378 3.22 29.84 18.91
N ALA A 379 2.84 29.85 17.63
CA ALA A 379 2.05 28.79 17.02
C ALA A 379 2.91 27.91 16.11
N ILE A 380 2.53 26.64 16.00
CA ILE A 380 3.09 25.67 15.07
C ILE A 380 1.96 25.18 14.16
N GLU A 381 2.13 25.36 12.85
CA GLU A 381 1.25 24.81 11.82
C GLU A 381 1.92 23.64 11.13
N LEU A 382 1.13 22.62 10.84
CA LEU A 382 1.53 21.39 10.21
C LEU A 382 1.15 21.40 8.73
N ASP A 383 2.10 21.75 7.87
CA ASP A 383 1.85 21.97 6.45
C ASP A 383 1.78 20.64 5.68
N GLY A 384 0.60 20.30 5.16
CA GLY A 384 0.39 19.25 4.15
C GLY A 384 0.56 19.74 2.71
N LYS A 385 0.42 18.83 1.72
CA LYS A 385 0.52 19.15 0.29
C LYS A 385 -0.62 20.11 -0.18
N GLU A 386 -1.75 20.09 0.50
CA GLU A 386 -2.90 21.00 0.30
C GLU A 386 -2.53 22.47 0.47
N HIS A 387 -1.53 22.80 1.29
CA HIS A 387 -1.06 24.17 1.49
C HIS A 387 -0.24 24.70 0.30
N ILE A 388 0.10 23.84 -0.66
CA ILE A 388 0.83 24.18 -1.90
C ILE A 388 -0.12 24.10 -3.11
N GLU A 389 -0.98 23.08 -3.14
CA GLU A 389 -1.79 22.73 -4.30
C GLU A 389 -3.18 23.39 -4.31
N GLU A 390 -3.74 23.75 -3.14
CA GLU A 390 -5.08 24.33 -3.05
C GLU A 390 -5.04 25.84 -2.81
N GLU A 391 -5.60 26.60 -3.75
CA GLU A 391 -5.60 28.06 -3.72
C GLU A 391 -6.39 28.63 -2.52
N ALA A 392 -7.47 27.96 -2.11
CA ALA A 392 -8.27 28.34 -0.95
C ALA A 392 -7.50 28.16 0.38
N VAL A 393 -6.67 27.11 0.49
CA VAL A 393 -5.84 26.85 1.68
C VAL A 393 -4.69 27.84 1.74
N ARG A 394 -4.04 28.13 0.60
CA ARG A 394 -2.99 29.17 0.50
C ARG A 394 -3.48 30.55 0.91
N LEU A 395 -4.67 30.95 0.46
CA LEU A 395 -5.28 32.22 0.86
C LEU A 395 -5.59 32.26 2.36
N ARG A 396 -5.96 31.12 2.96
CA ARG A 396 -6.20 31.01 4.41
C ARG A 396 -4.89 31.13 5.20
N ASP A 397 -3.84 30.44 4.77
CA ASP A 397 -2.53 30.48 5.40
C ASP A 397 -1.88 31.86 5.33
N GLN A 398 -2.02 32.52 4.17
CA GLN A 398 -1.53 33.88 3.99
C GLN A 398 -2.19 34.84 4.98
N LYS A 399 -3.51 34.75 5.15
CA LYS A 399 -4.24 35.54 6.15
C LYS A 399 -3.81 35.23 7.58
N LYS A 400 -3.51 33.96 7.91
CA LYS A 400 -2.96 33.58 9.23
C LYS A 400 -1.57 34.20 9.45
N ALA A 401 -0.69 34.13 8.45
CA ALA A 401 0.65 34.70 8.53
C ALA A 401 0.63 36.22 8.69
N GLU A 402 -0.23 36.92 7.92
CA GLU A 402 -0.45 38.37 8.04
C GLU A 402 -0.97 38.76 9.43
N LEU A 403 -1.84 37.94 10.02
CA LEU A 403 -2.36 38.16 11.37
C LEU A 403 -1.25 37.98 12.42
N CYS A 404 -0.49 36.88 12.35
CA CYS A 404 0.65 36.62 13.23
C CYS A 404 1.69 37.75 13.16
N GLN A 405 2.02 38.22 11.95
CA GLN A 405 2.95 39.34 11.75
C GLN A 405 2.42 40.65 12.35
N ARG A 406 1.12 40.92 12.25
CA ARG A 406 0.49 42.14 12.79
C ARG A 406 0.58 42.21 14.31
N TYR A 407 0.43 41.07 14.99
CA TYR A 407 0.46 40.98 16.44
C TYR A 407 1.84 40.61 17.02
N ASP A 408 2.90 40.65 16.19
CA ASP A 408 4.26 40.25 16.57
C ASP A 408 4.32 38.85 17.22
N PHE A 409 3.57 37.92 16.64
CA PHE A 409 3.42 36.55 17.12
C PHE A 409 4.09 35.56 16.17
N GLU A 410 5.01 34.75 16.68
CA GLU A 410 5.78 33.84 15.82
C GLU A 410 4.90 32.69 15.33
N LEU A 411 4.96 32.44 14.02
CA LEU A 411 4.34 31.28 13.37
C LEU A 411 5.43 30.39 12.77
N ILE A 412 5.63 29.22 13.38
CA ILE A 412 6.53 28.19 12.85
C ILE A 412 5.71 27.25 11.97
N ARG A 413 6.07 27.15 10.70
CA ARG A 413 5.48 26.17 9.78
C ARG A 413 6.39 24.96 9.68
N VAL A 414 5.83 23.79 9.96
CA VAL A 414 6.53 22.52 9.90
C VAL A 414 5.85 21.70 8.84
N GLU A 415 6.59 21.33 7.80
CA GLU A 415 6.07 20.37 6.83
C GLU A 415 5.69 19.09 7.57
N ASN A 416 4.50 18.56 7.27
CA ASN A 416 3.97 17.35 7.90
C ASN A 416 4.94 16.16 7.81
N SER A 417 5.79 16.15 6.79
CA SER A 417 6.83 15.15 6.58
C SER A 417 7.92 15.15 7.68
N TYR A 418 8.13 16.27 8.38
CA TYR A 418 9.12 16.43 9.45
C TYR A 418 8.56 16.27 10.87
N ALA A 419 7.24 16.22 11.05
CA ALA A 419 6.61 16.14 12.37
C ALA A 419 7.13 14.94 13.20
N ARG A 420 7.38 13.79 12.57
CA ARG A 420 7.89 12.58 13.26
C ARG A 420 9.39 12.63 13.61
N ARG A 421 10.15 13.63 13.17
CA ARG A 421 11.59 13.71 13.39
C ARG A 421 11.90 14.49 14.67
N TYR A 422 11.96 13.77 15.80
CA TYR A 422 12.29 14.33 17.12
C TYR A 422 13.47 15.32 17.10
N HIS A 423 14.57 14.94 16.44
CA HIS A 423 15.77 15.78 16.38
C HIS A 423 15.56 17.06 15.57
N TYR A 424 14.85 17.00 14.44
CA TYR A 424 14.54 18.16 13.62
C TYR A 424 13.66 19.16 14.37
N MET A 425 12.60 18.67 15.02
CA MET A 425 11.71 19.51 15.82
C MET A 425 12.41 20.11 17.03
N LYS A 426 13.27 19.32 17.70
CA LYS A 426 14.09 19.80 18.81
C LYS A 426 15.03 20.92 18.37
N ASP A 427 15.68 20.77 17.22
CA ASP A 427 16.64 21.76 16.72
C ASP A 427 15.95 23.08 16.34
N ILE A 428 14.79 23.03 15.68
CA ILE A 428 13.97 24.23 15.38
C ILE A 428 13.58 24.98 16.66
N LEU A 429 13.06 24.26 17.65
CA LEU A 429 12.64 24.88 18.92
C LEU A 429 13.85 25.43 19.69
N ILE A 430 14.98 24.73 19.72
CA ILE A 430 16.22 25.23 20.33
C ILE A 430 16.70 26.49 19.63
N GLU A 431 16.68 26.53 18.29
CA GLU A 431 17.10 27.70 17.53
C GLU A 431 16.20 28.91 17.80
N TYR A 432 14.89 28.70 17.86
CA TYR A 432 13.93 29.75 18.21
C TYR A 432 14.18 30.31 19.62
N PHE A 433 14.22 29.45 20.64
CA PHE A 433 14.44 29.88 22.03
C PHE A 433 15.86 30.39 22.32
N ARG A 434 16.83 30.18 21.41
CA ARG A 434 18.15 30.81 21.49
C ARG A 434 18.16 32.25 20.95
N LYS A 435 17.18 32.62 20.12
CA LYS A 435 17.02 33.97 19.55
C LYS A 435 16.21 34.92 20.44
N LEU A 436 15.36 34.37 21.32
CA LEU A 436 14.71 35.06 22.43
C LEU A 436 15.70 35.34 23.55
#